data_AF-A0A942EY21-F1
#
_entry.id   AF-A0A942EY21-F1
#
_cell.length_a   1.000
_cell.length_b   1.000
_cell.length_c   1.000
_cell.angle_alpha   90.00
_cell.angle_beta   90.00
_cell.angle_gamma   90.00
#
_symmetry.space_group_name_H-M   'P 1'
#
loop_
_entity.id
_entity.type
_entity.pdbx_description
1 polymer ?
#
loop_
_entity_poly.entity_id
_entity_poly.type
_entity_poly.pdbx_seq_one_letter_code
_entity_poly.pdbx_strand_id
1 'polypeptide(L)'
;MWNYRVVRKKNTWIDPEDKKERVNYTYAIHEAYYGKKGYVGSITQEPVEPFGENIEELRNSWVMMAEAFGQPILDYDNIPEPGYSRKEDPLGSILDERLKEHEIGRVKRAGIPWEELKKELEEKWGPFDHERYRNQVEQERIEKERIHIEVFIGAPIIKDLIDKIYSDYEKWIKENRVENPCKYITENT
;
A
#
# COMPACT_ATOMS: atom_id res chain seq x y z
N MET A 1 9.27 -18.12 9.55
CA MET A 1 9.92 -16.90 10.08
C MET A 1 9.06 -15.71 9.69
N TRP A 2 8.86 -14.72 10.56
CA TRP A 2 8.10 -13.50 10.23
C TRP A 2 9.03 -12.41 9.70
N ASN A 3 8.58 -11.64 8.70
CA ASN A 3 9.31 -10.48 8.19
C ASN A 3 8.34 -9.43 7.60
N TYR A 4 8.72 -8.15 7.59
CA TYR A 4 7.91 -7.10 6.99
C TYR A 4 7.94 -7.14 5.47
N ARG A 5 6.77 -6.98 4.84
CA ARG A 5 6.63 -6.95 3.38
C ARG A 5 5.62 -5.89 2.95
N VAL A 6 5.94 -5.19 1.87
CA VAL A 6 4.97 -4.36 1.15
C VAL A 6 4.00 -5.30 0.45
N VAL A 7 2.72 -5.16 0.76
CA VAL A 7 1.63 -5.93 0.16
C VAL A 7 0.76 -5.00 -0.66
N ARG A 8 0.50 -5.38 -1.91
CA ARG A 8 -0.48 -4.78 -2.80
C ARG A 8 -1.81 -5.49 -2.62
N LYS A 9 -2.84 -4.72 -2.27
CA LYS A 9 -4.23 -5.18 -2.18
C LYS A 9 -5.04 -4.61 -3.32
N LYS A 10 -5.69 -5.49 -4.08
CA LYS A 10 -6.67 -5.14 -5.10
C LYS A 10 -8.00 -4.81 -4.42
N ASN A 11 -8.52 -3.61 -4.61
CA ASN A 11 -9.86 -3.27 -4.15
C ASN A 11 -10.77 -3.08 -5.37
N THR A 12 -11.89 -3.80 -5.36
CA THR A 12 -12.93 -3.67 -6.38
C THR A 12 -14.07 -2.82 -5.83
N TRP A 13 -14.61 -1.96 -6.68
CA TRP A 13 -15.78 -1.16 -6.35
C TRP A 13 -16.64 -0.97 -7.60
N ILE A 14 -17.95 -0.79 -7.41
CA ILE A 14 -18.87 -0.53 -8.51
C ILE A 14 -19.01 0.98 -8.62
N ASP A 15 -18.70 1.51 -9.80
CA ASP A 15 -18.83 2.92 -10.09
C ASP A 15 -20.31 3.35 -10.00
N PRO A 16 -20.66 4.34 -9.16
CA PRO A 16 -22.03 4.76 -8.98
C PRO A 16 -22.62 5.38 -10.26
N GLU A 17 -21.78 5.95 -11.14
CA GLU A 17 -22.18 6.65 -12.36
C GLU A 17 -22.51 5.67 -13.49
N ASP A 18 -21.59 4.76 -13.82
CA ASP A 18 -21.74 3.86 -14.98
C ASP A 18 -22.00 2.39 -14.61
N LYS A 19 -22.09 2.07 -13.31
CA LYS A 19 -22.31 0.72 -12.76
C LYS A 19 -21.27 -0.31 -13.19
N LYS A 20 -20.11 0.11 -13.71
CA LYS A 20 -19.03 -0.80 -14.07
C LYS A 20 -18.19 -1.13 -12.84
N GLU A 21 -17.70 -2.36 -12.79
CA GLU A 21 -16.69 -2.75 -11.82
C GLU A 21 -15.37 -2.03 -12.13
N ARG A 22 -14.78 -1.43 -11.11
CA ARG A 22 -13.53 -0.71 -11.16
C ARG A 22 -12.57 -1.29 -10.14
N VAL A 23 -11.29 -1.20 -10.46
CA VAL A 23 -10.21 -1.72 -9.64
C VAL A 23 -9.29 -0.57 -9.28
N ASN A 24 -8.90 -0.50 -8.01
CA ASN A 24 -7.74 0.27 -7.58
C ASN A 24 -6.86 -0.57 -6.65
N TYR A 25 -5.65 -0.10 -6.41
CA TYR A 25 -4.68 -0.79 -5.59
C TYR A 25 -4.26 0.08 -4.40
N THR A 26 -4.09 -0.57 -3.26
CA THR A 26 -3.54 0.04 -2.05
C THR A 26 -2.31 -0.75 -1.61
N TYR A 27 -1.33 -0.07 -1.05
CA TYR A 27 -0.08 -0.66 -0.58
C TYR A 27 0.06 -0.43 0.91
N ALA A 28 0.46 -1.46 1.64
CA ALA A 28 0.68 -1.37 3.07
C ALA A 28 1.75 -2.38 3.51
N ILE A 29 2.36 -2.13 4.67
CA ILE A 29 3.33 -3.06 5.25
C ILE A 29 2.58 -4.05 6.12
N HIS A 30 2.78 -5.35 5.85
CA HIS A 30 2.26 -6.46 6.64
C HIS A 30 3.42 -7.30 7.16
N GLU A 31 3.19 -8.05 8.23
CA GLU A 31 4.11 -9.13 8.61
C GLU A 31 3.76 -10.36 7.77
N ALA A 32 4.77 -10.94 7.12
CA ALA A 32 4.66 -12.13 6.29
C ALA A 32 5.34 -13.31 6.97
N TYR A 33 4.60 -14.41 7.10
CA TYR A 33 5.12 -15.67 7.60
C TYR A 33 5.65 -16.52 6.44
N TYR A 34 6.94 -16.85 6.52
CA TYR A 34 7.62 -17.72 5.57
C TYR A 34 7.66 -19.16 6.09
N GLY A 35 7.19 -20.09 5.24
CA GLY A 35 7.36 -21.53 5.45
C GLY A 35 8.81 -21.98 5.20
N LYS A 36 9.08 -23.28 5.43
CA LYS A 36 10.44 -23.85 5.36
C LYS A 36 11.16 -23.68 4.01
N LYS A 37 10.40 -23.50 2.93
CA LYS A 37 10.92 -23.33 1.56
C LYS A 37 11.05 -21.86 1.15
N GLY A 38 10.84 -20.92 2.07
CA GLY A 38 10.91 -19.48 1.79
C GLY A 38 9.71 -18.91 1.04
N TYR A 39 8.62 -19.68 0.91
CA TYR A 39 7.34 -19.18 0.40
C TYR A 39 6.50 -18.58 1.52
N VAL A 40 5.84 -17.47 1.23
CA VAL A 40 4.92 -16.79 2.15
C VAL A 40 3.66 -17.63 2.28
N GLY A 41 3.41 -18.11 3.50
CA GLY A 41 2.23 -18.90 3.84
C GLY A 41 1.06 -18.08 4.36
N SER A 42 1.35 -16.94 4.98
CA SER A 42 0.34 -16.05 5.57
C SER A 42 0.90 -14.64 5.72
N ILE A 43 0.01 -13.66 5.81
CA ILE A 43 0.32 -12.30 6.24
C ILE A 43 -0.62 -11.86 7.36
N THR A 44 -0.26 -10.80 8.09
CA THR A 44 -1.20 -10.13 9.01
C THR A 44 -2.42 -9.63 8.26
N GLN A 45 -3.59 -9.66 8.90
CA GLN A 45 -4.82 -9.20 8.28
C GLN A 45 -4.80 -7.69 8.04
N GLU A 46 -4.43 -6.93 9.09
CA GLU A 46 -4.27 -5.49 9.02
C GLU A 46 -2.80 -5.13 8.78
N PRO A 47 -2.55 -3.98 8.14
CA PRO A 47 -1.23 -3.38 8.12
C PRO A 47 -0.70 -3.19 9.54
N VAL A 48 0.61 -3.34 9.70
CA VAL A 48 1.28 -3.12 10.97
C VAL A 48 1.86 -1.72 11.04
N GLU A 49 1.67 -1.07 12.17
CA GLU A 49 2.29 0.21 12.51
C GLU A 49 3.61 -0.01 13.26
N PRO A 50 4.60 0.89 13.11
CA PRO A 50 5.84 0.79 13.87
C PRO A 50 5.53 0.93 15.36
N PHE A 51 6.12 0.05 16.17
CA PHE A 51 5.83 -0.05 17.60
C PHE A 51 7.10 -0.32 18.40
N GLY A 52 7.16 0.22 19.62
CA GLY A 52 8.22 -0.03 20.59
C GLY A 52 7.83 0.50 21.97
N GLU A 53 8.33 -0.12 23.04
CA GLU A 53 8.06 0.32 24.41
C GLU A 53 8.83 1.60 24.76
N ASN A 54 9.83 1.93 23.95
CA ASN A 54 10.62 3.15 24.05
C ASN A 54 10.99 3.71 22.66
N ILE A 55 11.57 4.91 22.65
CA ILE A 55 11.89 5.62 21.40
C ILE A 55 12.96 4.93 20.55
N GLU A 56 13.86 4.16 21.16
CA GLU A 56 14.89 3.42 20.43
C GLU A 56 14.26 2.23 19.70
N GLU A 57 13.42 1.47 20.38
CA GLU A 57 12.66 0.37 19.78
C GLU A 57 11.74 0.86 18.66
N LEU A 58 11.07 2.00 18.84
CA LEU A 58 10.23 2.58 17.78
C LEU A 58 11.07 2.94 16.53
N ARG A 59 12.26 3.51 16.71
CA ARG A 59 13.18 3.80 15.60
C ARG A 59 13.65 2.51 14.92
N ASN A 60 14.00 1.49 15.70
CA ASN A 60 14.43 0.20 15.16
C ASN A 60 13.29 -0.48 14.38
N SER A 61 12.07 -0.46 14.91
CA SER A 61 10.87 -0.97 14.24
C SER A 61 10.63 -0.26 12.90
N TRP A 62 10.76 1.07 12.87
CA TRP A 62 10.65 1.84 11.62
C TRP A 62 11.72 1.45 10.59
N VAL A 63 12.97 1.26 11.01
CA VAL A 63 14.05 0.82 10.12
C VAL A 63 13.78 -0.59 9.59
N MET A 64 13.34 -1.53 10.43
CA MET A 64 12.96 -2.88 10.01
C MET A 64 11.81 -2.87 9.01
N MET A 65 10.81 -1.99 9.20
CA MET A 65 9.74 -1.80 8.21
C MET A 65 10.26 -1.21 6.91
N ALA A 66 11.24 -0.31 6.95
CA ALA A 66 11.86 0.24 5.76
C ALA A 66 12.58 -0.83 4.91
N GLU A 67 13.10 -1.90 5.53
CA GLU A 67 13.69 -3.04 4.81
C GLU A 67 12.70 -3.71 3.85
N ALA A 68 11.39 -3.62 4.12
CA ALA A 68 10.35 -4.16 3.26
C ALA A 68 10.36 -3.55 1.85
N PHE A 69 10.81 -2.30 1.70
CA PHE A 69 10.92 -1.65 0.39
C PHE A 69 12.10 -2.19 -0.44
N GLY A 70 13.07 -2.86 0.18
CA GLY A 70 14.15 -3.56 -0.51
C GLY A 70 13.74 -4.92 -1.09
N GLN A 71 12.49 -5.32 -0.88
CA GLN A 71 11.97 -6.63 -1.22
C GLN A 71 10.85 -6.54 -2.29
N PRO A 72 10.57 -7.63 -3.02
CA PRO A 72 9.44 -7.69 -3.94
C PRO A 72 8.10 -7.39 -3.27
N ILE A 73 7.24 -6.66 -3.99
CA ILE A 73 5.86 -6.42 -3.57
C ILE A 73 5.11 -7.75 -3.62
N LEU A 74 4.40 -8.09 -2.54
CA LEU A 74 3.54 -9.27 -2.49
C LEU A 74 2.12 -8.90 -2.92
N ASP A 75 1.44 -9.82 -3.59
CA ASP A 75 0.03 -9.66 -3.93
C ASP A 75 -0.85 -10.31 -2.86
N TYR A 76 -1.73 -9.53 -2.23
CA TYR A 76 -2.62 -10.01 -1.15
C TYR A 76 -3.42 -11.25 -1.59
N ASP A 77 -3.97 -11.22 -2.81
CA ASP A 77 -4.82 -12.28 -3.35
C ASP A 77 -4.03 -13.55 -3.76
N ASN A 78 -2.69 -13.47 -3.80
CA ASN A 78 -1.79 -14.58 -4.15
C ASN A 78 -1.15 -15.24 -2.93
N ILE A 79 -1.65 -14.98 -1.71
CA ILE A 79 -1.15 -15.58 -0.46
C ILE A 79 -2.15 -16.64 0.03
N PRO A 80 -1.71 -17.88 0.32
CA PRO A 80 -0.33 -18.37 0.31
C PRO A 80 0.28 -18.45 -1.09
N GLU A 81 1.58 -18.17 -1.19
CA GLU A 81 2.31 -18.20 -2.45
C GLU A 81 2.27 -19.60 -3.10
N PRO A 82 2.21 -19.69 -4.43
CA PRO A 82 2.34 -20.95 -5.14
C PRO A 82 3.64 -21.68 -4.76
N GLY A 83 3.52 -22.84 -4.10
CA GLY A 83 4.66 -23.61 -3.60
C GLY A 83 4.69 -23.77 -2.07
N TYR A 84 3.84 -23.02 -1.35
CA TYR A 84 3.64 -23.22 0.08
C TYR A 84 2.93 -24.56 0.38
N SER A 85 3.54 -25.41 1.22
CA SER A 85 3.00 -26.72 1.59
C SER A 85 2.41 -26.71 3.00
N ARG A 86 1.07 -26.66 3.10
CA ARG A 86 0.33 -26.70 4.37
C ARG A 86 0.56 -27.99 5.18
N LYS A 87 0.89 -29.11 4.52
CA LYS A 87 1.13 -30.41 5.19
C LYS A 87 2.43 -30.45 6.00
N GLU A 88 3.34 -29.52 5.74
CA GLU A 88 4.63 -29.43 6.40
C GLU A 88 4.63 -28.39 7.54
N ASP A 89 3.48 -27.74 7.80
CA ASP A 89 3.32 -26.62 8.72
C ASP A 89 2.20 -26.84 9.77
N PRO A 90 2.53 -27.02 11.06
CA PRO A 90 1.56 -27.26 12.13
C PRO A 90 0.71 -26.02 12.52
N LEU A 91 1.04 -24.81 12.08
CA LEU A 91 0.21 -23.61 12.33
C LEU A 91 -0.90 -23.41 11.28
N GLY A 92 -0.79 -24.05 10.11
CA GLY A 92 -1.69 -23.81 8.98
C GLY A 92 -3.15 -24.22 9.23
N SER A 93 -3.39 -25.23 10.08
CA SER A 93 -4.73 -25.74 10.38
C SER A 93 -5.53 -24.89 11.39
N ILE A 94 -4.86 -24.07 12.20
CA ILE A 94 -5.51 -23.23 13.23
C ILE A 94 -6.08 -21.93 12.63
N LEU A 95 -5.53 -21.48 11.49
CA LEU A 95 -5.90 -20.22 10.86
C LEU A 95 -7.16 -20.31 9.98
N ASP A 96 -7.47 -21.49 9.42
CA ASP A 96 -8.64 -21.70 8.54
C ASP A 96 -9.98 -21.63 9.32
N GLU A 97 -10.01 -21.88 10.63
CA GLU A 97 -11.24 -21.84 11.44
C GLU A 97 -11.70 -20.41 11.78
N ARG A 98 -10.77 -19.45 11.93
CA ARG A 98 -11.10 -18.05 12.26
C ARG A 98 -11.59 -17.22 11.06
N LEU A 99 -11.22 -17.60 9.84
CA LEU A 99 -11.62 -16.90 8.61
C LEU A 99 -13.14 -17.02 8.31
N LYS A 100 -13.82 -18.01 8.88
CA LYS A 100 -15.26 -18.25 8.66
C LYS A 100 -16.19 -17.34 9.46
N GLU A 101 -15.71 -16.58 10.44
CA GLU A 101 -16.58 -15.85 11.38
C GLU A 101 -16.75 -14.36 11.05
N HIS A 102 -16.01 -13.80 10.09
CA HIS A 102 -15.90 -12.33 9.94
C HIS A 102 -16.57 -11.71 8.70
N GLU A 103 -17.35 -12.47 7.93
CA GLU A 103 -18.08 -11.98 6.74
C GLU A 103 -19.26 -11.02 7.04
N ILE A 104 -19.55 -10.70 8.31
CA ILE A 104 -20.85 -10.07 8.69
C ILE A 104 -20.75 -8.55 9.01
N GLY A 105 -19.58 -7.91 9.04
CA GLY A 105 -19.47 -6.54 9.55
C GLY A 105 -18.75 -5.53 8.65
N ARG A 106 -19.47 -4.76 7.81
CA ARG A 106 -18.95 -3.50 7.26
C ARG A 106 -19.93 -2.34 7.51
N VAL A 107 -19.51 -1.38 8.33
CA VAL A 107 -20.18 -0.09 8.55
C VAL A 107 -19.66 0.91 7.52
N LYS A 108 -20.55 1.58 6.78
CA LYS A 108 -20.23 2.71 5.89
C LYS A 108 -20.08 4.00 6.71
N ARG A 109 -19.00 4.76 6.51
CA ARG A 109 -18.92 6.16 6.97
C ARG A 109 -19.44 7.08 5.87
N ALA A 110 -20.36 7.97 6.23
CA ALA A 110 -20.91 8.99 5.34
C ALA A 110 -19.96 10.18 5.26
N GLY A 111 -19.40 10.42 4.08
CA GLY A 111 -18.73 11.67 3.71
C GLY A 111 -19.69 12.62 3.00
N ILE A 112 -19.23 13.86 2.80
CA ILE A 112 -19.94 14.96 2.13
C ILE A 112 -20.46 14.51 0.75
N PRO A 113 -21.69 14.90 0.32
CA PRO A 113 -22.27 14.46 -0.94
C PRO A 113 -21.42 14.87 -2.15
N TRP A 114 -20.86 13.87 -2.83
CA TRP A 114 -19.98 14.01 -4.01
C TRP A 114 -20.60 14.87 -5.14
N GLU A 115 -21.92 14.88 -5.24
CA GLU A 115 -22.66 15.57 -6.31
C GLU A 115 -22.62 17.11 -6.19
N GLU A 116 -22.54 17.65 -4.98
CA GLU A 116 -22.43 19.10 -4.77
C GLU A 116 -21.04 19.61 -5.17
N LEU A 117 -19.99 18.86 -4.82
CA LEU A 117 -18.61 19.18 -5.20
C LEU A 117 -18.37 19.03 -6.70
N LYS A 118 -18.97 18.00 -7.33
CA LYS A 118 -18.83 17.72 -8.76
C LYS A 118 -19.37 18.85 -9.62
N LYS A 119 -20.54 19.38 -9.29
CA LYS A 119 -21.20 20.46 -10.04
C LYS A 119 -20.36 21.75 -10.03
N GLU A 120 -19.78 22.14 -8.90
CA GLU A 120 -18.93 23.33 -8.79
C GLU A 120 -17.62 23.18 -9.58
N LEU A 121 -17.07 21.97 -9.66
CA LEU A 121 -15.84 21.68 -10.39
C LEU A 121 -16.07 21.66 -11.91
N GLU A 122 -17.16 21.05 -12.37
CA GLU A 122 -17.51 21.00 -13.79
C GLU A 122 -17.88 22.37 -14.36
N GLU A 123 -18.55 23.22 -13.56
CA GLU A 123 -18.87 24.61 -13.94
C GLU A 123 -17.59 25.47 -14.10
N LYS A 124 -16.55 25.18 -13.32
CA LYS A 124 -15.29 25.94 -13.32
C LYS A 124 -14.25 25.42 -14.33
N TRP A 125 -14.24 24.12 -14.63
CA TRP A 125 -13.16 23.48 -15.40
C TRP A 125 -13.63 22.66 -16.61
N GLY A 126 -14.95 22.59 -16.87
CA GLY A 126 -15.53 21.74 -17.91
C GLY A 126 -15.73 20.29 -17.46
N PRO A 127 -16.36 19.44 -18.30
CA PRO A 127 -16.65 18.05 -17.94
C PRO A 127 -15.35 17.28 -17.71
N PHE A 128 -15.26 16.61 -16.56
CA PHE A 128 -14.08 15.84 -16.20
C PHE A 128 -14.04 14.53 -16.98
N ASP A 129 -12.97 14.30 -17.74
CA ASP A 129 -12.75 13.03 -18.44
C ASP A 129 -12.27 11.95 -17.45
N HIS A 130 -13.24 11.31 -16.81
CA HIS A 130 -12.99 10.28 -15.82
C HIS A 130 -12.25 9.06 -16.39
N GLU A 131 -12.37 8.76 -17.69
CA GLU A 131 -11.71 7.60 -18.29
C GLU A 131 -10.23 7.88 -18.55
N ARG A 132 -9.94 9.05 -19.13
CA ARG A 132 -8.56 9.50 -19.34
C ARG A 132 -7.80 9.65 -18.04
N TYR A 133 -8.41 10.26 -17.02
CA TYR A 133 -7.81 10.39 -15.70
C TYR A 133 -7.49 9.02 -15.08
N ARG A 134 -8.42 8.06 -15.16
CA ARG A 134 -8.22 6.70 -14.64
C ARG A 134 -7.08 5.97 -15.35
N ASN A 135 -7.02 6.06 -16.67
CA ASN A 135 -5.94 5.46 -17.46
C ASN A 135 -4.59 6.06 -17.07
N GLN A 136 -4.53 7.38 -16.89
CA GLN A 136 -3.31 8.06 -16.42
C GLN A 136 -2.88 7.56 -15.04
N VAL A 137 -3.80 7.50 -14.07
CA VAL A 137 -3.51 7.00 -12.71
C VAL A 137 -2.98 5.56 -12.74
N GLU A 138 -3.55 4.69 -13.58
CA GLU A 138 -3.07 3.30 -13.70
C GLU A 138 -1.68 3.22 -14.35
N GLN A 139 -1.40 4.05 -15.38
CA GLN A 139 -0.06 4.12 -15.97
C GLN A 139 0.98 4.64 -14.96
N GLU A 140 0.63 5.68 -14.20
CA GLU A 140 1.49 6.19 -13.13
C GLU A 140 1.76 5.15 -12.05
N ARG A 141 0.76 4.33 -11.69
CA ARG A 141 0.93 3.21 -10.76
C ARG A 141 1.92 2.18 -11.29
N ILE A 142 1.75 1.74 -12.54
CA ILE A 142 2.64 0.77 -13.20
C ILE A 142 4.07 1.29 -13.22
N GLU A 143 4.26 2.56 -13.59
CA GLU A 143 5.57 3.18 -13.65
C GLU A 143 6.24 3.28 -12.27
N LYS A 144 5.48 3.65 -11.23
CA LYS A 144 5.99 3.68 -9.85
C LYS A 144 6.40 2.29 -9.35
N GLU A 145 5.65 1.24 -9.68
CA GLU A 145 6.06 -0.14 -9.38
C GLU A 145 7.30 -0.57 -10.17
N ARG A 146 7.42 -0.17 -11.43
CA ARG A 146 8.61 -0.43 -12.24
C ARG A 146 9.85 0.19 -11.61
N ILE A 147 9.75 1.46 -11.21
CA ILE A 147 10.81 2.17 -10.49
C ILE A 147 11.13 1.46 -9.17
N HIS A 148 10.12 1.04 -8.40
CA HIS A 148 10.30 0.27 -7.17
C HIS A 148 11.19 -0.96 -7.41
N ILE A 149 10.84 -1.75 -8.43
CA ILE A 149 11.54 -2.98 -8.80
C ILE A 149 12.97 -2.70 -9.24
N GLU A 150 13.19 -1.68 -10.06
CA GLU A 150 14.51 -1.39 -10.64
C GLU A 150 15.47 -0.72 -9.64
N VAL A 151 14.95 0.15 -8.77
CA VAL A 151 15.77 1.03 -7.94
C VAL A 151 15.97 0.48 -6.53
N PHE A 152 14.93 -0.10 -5.92
CA PHE A 152 14.92 -0.41 -4.49
C PHE A 152 15.14 -1.89 -4.20
N ILE A 153 14.59 -2.79 -5.02
CA ILE A 153 14.73 -4.22 -4.79
C ILE A 153 16.19 -4.66 -4.89
N GLY A 154 16.62 -5.52 -3.96
CA GLY A 154 17.94 -6.14 -3.99
C GLY A 154 19.06 -5.24 -3.48
N ALA A 155 18.74 -4.11 -2.82
CA ALA A 155 19.72 -3.33 -2.10
C ALA A 155 20.41 -4.21 -1.03
N PRO A 156 21.75 -4.41 -1.11
CA PRO A 156 22.44 -5.36 -0.25
C PRO A 156 22.63 -4.84 1.18
N ILE A 157 22.53 -3.53 1.39
CA ILE A 157 22.78 -2.85 2.66
C ILE A 157 21.62 -1.90 2.95
N ILE A 158 21.07 -1.97 4.16
CA ILE A 158 19.93 -1.13 4.59
C ILE A 158 20.22 0.36 4.50
N LYS A 159 21.47 0.77 4.75
CA LYS A 159 21.89 2.17 4.58
C LYS A 159 21.64 2.67 3.16
N ASP A 160 22.03 1.91 2.15
CA ASP A 160 21.87 2.31 0.74
C ASP A 160 20.39 2.36 0.36
N LEU A 161 19.57 1.45 0.91
CA LEU A 161 18.12 1.48 0.73
C LEU A 161 17.50 2.74 1.33
N ILE A 162 17.86 3.09 2.56
CA ILE A 162 17.39 4.30 3.23
C ILE A 162 17.83 5.56 2.46
N ASP A 163 19.08 5.61 2.01
CA ASP A 163 19.60 6.74 1.23
C ASP A 163 18.80 6.93 -0.09
N LYS A 164 18.41 5.83 -0.75
CA LYS A 164 17.52 5.87 -1.93
C LYS A 164 16.11 6.34 -1.60
N ILE A 165 15.50 5.81 -0.54
CA ILE A 165 14.15 6.22 -0.08
C ILE A 165 14.14 7.71 0.25
N TYR A 166 15.18 8.18 0.95
CA TYR A 166 15.33 9.58 1.28
C TYR A 166 15.48 10.45 0.03
N SER A 167 16.30 10.04 -0.94
CA SER A 167 16.49 10.77 -2.20
C SER A 167 15.19 10.88 -3.02
N ASP A 168 14.41 9.80 -3.08
CA ASP A 168 13.09 9.80 -3.74
C ASP A 168 12.11 10.75 -3.03
N TYR A 169 12.08 10.71 -1.70
CA TYR A 169 11.27 11.63 -0.90
C TYR A 169 11.68 13.10 -1.08
N GLU A 170 12.99 13.41 -1.14
CA GLU A 170 13.46 14.77 -1.42
C GLU A 170 13.00 15.27 -2.79
N LYS A 171 13.06 14.40 -3.82
CA LYS A 171 12.58 14.72 -5.16
C LYS A 171 11.07 15.01 -5.13
N TRP A 172 10.29 14.13 -4.49
CA TRP A 172 8.86 14.31 -4.33
C TRP A 172 8.51 15.61 -3.59
N ILE A 173 9.22 15.98 -2.52
CA ILE A 173 9.02 17.26 -1.82
C ILE A 173 9.23 18.44 -2.77
N LYS A 174 10.30 18.42 -3.58
CA LYS A 174 10.62 19.52 -4.49
C LYS A 174 9.52 19.69 -5.53
N GLU A 175 9.05 18.60 -6.12
CA GLU A 175 7.94 18.60 -7.09
C GLU A 175 6.63 19.05 -6.43
N ASN A 176 6.29 18.47 -5.28
CA ASN A 176 5.04 18.79 -4.58
C ASN A 176 5.00 20.24 -4.07
N ARG A 177 6.15 20.86 -3.75
CA ARG A 177 6.22 22.30 -3.43
C ARG A 177 5.91 23.20 -4.62
N VAL A 178 6.27 22.77 -5.82
CA VAL A 178 5.96 23.50 -7.06
C VAL A 178 4.48 23.34 -7.42
N GLU A 179 3.95 22.13 -7.28
CA GLU A 179 2.55 21.82 -7.64
C GLU A 179 1.54 22.31 -6.59
N ASN A 180 1.89 22.27 -5.30
CA ASN A 180 1.02 22.60 -4.18
C ASN A 180 1.64 23.66 -3.25
N PRO A 181 1.98 24.86 -3.74
CA PRO A 181 2.69 25.87 -2.96
C PRO A 181 1.94 26.27 -1.68
N CYS A 182 0.60 26.28 -1.71
CA CYS A 182 -0.26 26.65 -0.57
C CYS A 182 -0.10 25.73 0.65
N LYS A 183 0.35 24.47 0.49
CA LYS A 183 0.62 23.56 1.62
C LYS A 183 1.85 23.94 2.44
N TYR A 184 2.71 24.81 1.90
CA TYR A 184 4.02 25.14 2.45
C TYR A 184 4.20 26.64 2.73
N ILE A 185 3.14 27.42 2.58
CA ILE A 185 3.10 28.80 3.08
C ILE A 185 2.98 28.70 4.59
N THR A 186 4.10 28.83 5.30
CA THR A 186 4.05 29.16 6.72
C THR A 186 3.51 30.58 6.81
N GLU A 187 2.30 30.73 7.36
CA GLU A 187 1.86 32.03 7.87
C GLU A 187 2.90 32.43 8.93
N ASN A 188 3.78 33.36 8.56
CA ASN A 188 4.67 34.02 9.50
C ASN A 188 3.79 34.90 10.40
N THR A 189 3.29 34.32 11.48
CA THR A 189 2.78 35.04 12.66
C THR A 189 3.90 35.32 13.65
#